data_AF-A0A813H5G1-F1
#
_entry.id   AF-A0A813H5G1-F1
#
_cell.length_a   1.000
_cell.length_b   1.000
_cell.length_c   1.000
_cell.angle_alpha   90.00
_cell.angle_beta   90.00
_cell.angle_gamma   90.00
#
_symmetry.space_group_name_H-M   'P 1'
#
loop_
_entity.id
_entity.type
_entity.pdbx_description
1 polymer ?
#
loop_
_entity_poly.entity_id
_entity_poly.type
_entity_poly.pdbx_seq_one_letter_code
_entity_poly.pdbx_strand_id
1 'polypeptide(L)'
;YTFVYLPVDFTHGLGLGYALIGMEHHERAKELLQRLQGICFPGAVDRSCRCQASWNEPHRGLEEHIERYRNSPVMHPSMPDEYKPAIFANGVRVDFPPPTKTIRPPRIRHAKPDTKAVDAAPPAVLAAALPPMMMH
;
A
#
# COMPACT_ATOMS: atom_id res chain seq x y z
N TYR A 1 -6.47 -10.24 7.60
CA TYR A 1 -5.16 -10.00 6.95
C TYR A 1 -4.14 -9.74 8.04
N THR A 2 -2.87 -9.99 7.77
CA THR A 2 -1.74 -9.86 8.73
C THR A 2 -0.70 -8.84 8.26
N PHE A 3 -0.62 -8.57 6.96
CA PHE A 3 0.29 -7.61 6.37
C PHE A 3 -0.41 -6.89 5.21
N VAL A 4 -0.21 -5.59 5.08
CA VAL A 4 -0.69 -4.80 3.93
C VAL A 4 0.39 -3.80 3.55
N TYR A 5 0.70 -3.72 2.26
CA TYR A 5 1.62 -2.72 1.74
C TYR A 5 1.19 -2.24 0.36
N LEU A 6 0.95 -0.94 0.24
CA LEU A 6 0.71 -0.24 -1.01
C LEU A 6 1.91 0.68 -1.29
N PRO A 7 2.87 0.27 -2.12
CA PRO A 7 3.99 1.12 -2.46
C PRO A 7 3.54 2.35 -3.25
N VAL A 8 4.11 3.49 -2.86
CA VAL A 8 3.84 4.80 -3.46
C VAL A 8 5.17 5.38 -3.96
N ASP A 9 5.14 6.04 -5.12
CA ASP A 9 6.24 6.87 -5.59
C ASP A 9 6.38 8.09 -4.67
N PHE A 10 7.49 8.17 -3.94
CA PHE A 10 7.71 9.24 -2.96
C PHE A 10 7.89 10.63 -3.58
N THR A 11 8.04 10.72 -4.90
CA THR A 11 8.22 12.00 -5.62
C THR A 11 6.87 12.58 -6.01
N HIS A 12 5.95 11.75 -6.49
CA HIS A 12 4.66 12.17 -7.04
C HIS A 12 3.47 11.81 -6.14
N GLY A 13 3.67 11.01 -5.09
CA GLY A 13 2.60 10.55 -4.21
C GLY A 13 1.63 9.55 -4.86
N LEU A 14 2.02 8.96 -6.00
CA LEU A 14 1.17 8.03 -6.76
C LEU A 14 1.50 6.57 -6.44
N GLY A 15 0.48 5.74 -6.24
CA GLY A 15 0.66 4.30 -6.04
C GLY A 15 1.36 3.65 -7.25
N LEU A 16 2.27 2.70 -7.01
CA LEU A 16 3.01 2.00 -8.07
C LEU A 16 2.17 0.96 -8.83
N GLY A 17 0.86 0.91 -8.62
CA GLY A 17 -0.08 0.05 -9.35
C GLY A 17 -0.17 -1.39 -8.85
N TYR A 18 0.45 -1.72 -7.71
CA TYR A 18 0.33 -3.03 -7.07
C TYR A 18 0.23 -2.89 -5.56
N ALA A 19 -0.31 -3.90 -4.89
CA ALA A 19 -0.35 -4.00 -3.43
C ALA A 19 0.03 -5.42 -3.00
N LEU A 20 0.64 -5.53 -1.83
CA LEU A 20 0.94 -6.81 -1.19
C LEU A 20 0.03 -6.98 0.02
N ILE A 21 -0.63 -8.13 0.11
CA ILE A 21 -1.55 -8.46 1.21
C ILE A 21 -1.16 -9.83 1.75
N GLY A 22 -0.74 -9.86 3.01
CA GLY A 22 -0.54 -11.08 3.79
C GLY A 22 -1.83 -11.50 4.47
N MET A 23 -2.11 -12.80 4.43
CA MET A 23 -3.30 -13.41 5.01
C MET A 23 -2.89 -14.56 5.91
N GLU A 24 -3.55 -14.70 7.06
CA GLU A 24 -3.27 -15.77 8.03
C GLU A 24 -3.75 -17.14 7.56
N HIS A 25 -4.92 -17.16 6.90
CA HIS A 25 -5.54 -18.39 6.44
C HIS A 25 -5.57 -18.46 4.92
N HIS A 26 -5.04 -19.56 4.37
CA HIS A 26 -4.99 -19.83 2.94
C HIS A 26 -6.36 -19.74 2.26
N GLU A 27 -7.41 -20.28 2.90
CA GLU A 27 -8.76 -20.25 2.35
C GLU A 27 -9.30 -18.82 2.20
N ARG A 28 -9.03 -17.94 3.18
CA ARG A 28 -9.38 -16.52 3.08
C ARG A 28 -8.57 -15.79 2.02
N ALA A 29 -7.32 -16.18 1.80
CA ALA A 29 -6.49 -15.64 0.73
C ALA A 29 -7.03 -16.05 -0.66
N LYS A 30 -7.43 -17.31 -0.85
CA LYS A 30 -8.10 -17.76 -2.09
C LYS A 30 -9.38 -16.98 -2.38
N GLU A 31 -10.25 -16.82 -1.37
CA GLU A 31 -11.48 -16.01 -1.50
C GLU A 31 -11.15 -14.57 -1.92
N LEU A 32 -10.11 -13.98 -1.32
CA LEU A 32 -9.67 -12.62 -1.65
C LEU A 32 -9.15 -12.53 -3.09
N LEU A 33 -8.33 -13.47 -3.54
CA LEU A 33 -7.83 -13.51 -4.92
C LEU A 33 -8.99 -13.57 -5.92
N GLN A 34 -9.95 -14.47 -5.69
CA GLN A 34 -11.13 -14.62 -6.55
C GLN A 34 -11.98 -13.35 -6.58
N ARG A 35 -12.17 -12.70 -5.41
CA ARG A 35 -12.93 -11.46 -5.33
C ARG A 35 -12.22 -10.33 -6.06
N LEU A 36 -10.91 -10.18 -5.89
CA LEU A 36 -10.16 -9.08 -6.48
C LEU A 36 -9.93 -9.25 -7.99
N GLN A 37 -9.91 -10.49 -8.48
CA GLN A 37 -9.68 -10.78 -9.88
C GLN A 37 -10.75 -10.12 -10.76
N GLY A 38 -10.32 -9.26 -11.69
CA GLY A 38 -11.22 -8.62 -12.64
C GLY A 38 -12.03 -7.44 -12.07
N ILE A 39 -11.81 -7.02 -10.82
CA ILE A 39 -12.47 -5.84 -10.28
C ILE A 39 -11.91 -4.56 -10.91
N CYS A 40 -12.79 -3.64 -11.26
CA CYS A 40 -12.45 -2.24 -11.49
C CYS A 40 -12.78 -1.45 -10.22
N PHE A 41 -11.77 -0.88 -9.57
CA PHE A 41 -11.99 -0.13 -8.34
C PHE A 41 -12.67 1.22 -8.63
N PRO A 42 -13.64 1.64 -7.80
CA PRO A 42 -14.15 3.00 -7.83
C PRO A 42 -13.00 3.99 -7.66
N GLY A 43 -12.89 4.97 -8.56
CA GLY A 43 -11.81 5.96 -8.54
C GLY A 43 -10.57 5.60 -9.37
N ALA A 44 -10.56 4.45 -10.06
CA ALA A 44 -9.55 4.18 -11.08
C ALA A 44 -9.60 5.25 -12.19
N VAL A 45 -8.43 5.84 -12.50
CA VAL A 45 -8.29 6.84 -13.57
C VAL A 45 -8.75 6.27 -14.91
N ASP A 46 -8.39 5.00 -15.16
CA ASP A 46 -8.88 4.23 -16.29
C ASP A 46 -9.88 3.17 -15.81
N ARG A 47 -11.14 3.33 -16.20
CA ARG A 47 -12.23 2.39 -15.86
C ARG A 47 -12.14 1.07 -16.62
N SER A 48 -11.28 0.97 -17.63
CA SER A 48 -10.98 -0.28 -18.32
C SER A 48 -9.95 -1.13 -17.57
N CYS A 49 -9.16 -0.53 -16.65
CA CYS A 49 -8.25 -1.29 -15.81
C CYS A 49 -9.01 -2.33 -14.97
N ARG A 50 -8.43 -3.51 -14.90
CA ARG A 50 -8.93 -4.65 -14.14
C ARG A 50 -7.82 -5.08 -13.19
N CYS A 51 -8.17 -5.23 -11.91
CA CYS A 51 -7.26 -5.76 -10.92
C CYS A 51 -6.91 -7.21 -11.28
N GLN A 52 -5.62 -7.51 -11.23
CA GLN A 52 -5.12 -8.88 -11.31
C GLN A 52 -4.59 -9.24 -9.93
N ALA A 53 -5.09 -10.34 -9.39
CA ALA A 53 -4.70 -10.83 -8.08
C ALA A 53 -4.07 -12.21 -8.28
N SER A 54 -2.81 -12.33 -7.89
CA SER A 54 -2.05 -13.58 -7.95
C SER A 54 -1.32 -13.83 -6.64
N TRP A 55 -0.88 -15.06 -6.44
CA TRP A 55 0.02 -15.39 -5.36
C TRP A 55 1.38 -14.72 -5.58
N ASN A 56 2.00 -14.24 -4.49
CA ASN A 56 3.33 -13.67 -4.53
C ASN A 56 4.37 -14.79 -4.50
N GLU A 57 5.13 -14.98 -5.58
CA GLU A 57 6.13 -16.04 -5.69
C GLU A 57 7.57 -15.48 -5.61
N PRO A 58 8.47 -16.08 -4.80
CA PRO A 58 8.22 -17.20 -3.88
C PRO A 58 7.32 -16.78 -2.71
N HIS A 59 6.47 -17.70 -2.22
CA HIS A 59 5.66 -17.48 -1.03
C HIS A 59 6.59 -17.13 0.14
N ARG A 60 6.40 -15.95 0.73
CA ARG A 60 7.15 -15.50 1.90
C ARG A 60 6.24 -15.38 3.11
N GLY A 61 6.76 -15.77 4.27
CA GLY A 61 6.08 -15.63 5.55
C GLY A 61 5.95 -14.17 5.98
N LEU A 62 5.12 -13.94 7.01
CA LEU A 62 4.95 -12.62 7.62
C LEU A 62 6.28 -12.08 8.15
N GLU A 63 7.08 -12.93 8.78
CA GLU A 63 8.39 -12.61 9.37
C GLU A 63 9.37 -12.12 8.30
N GLU A 64 9.36 -12.73 7.11
CA GLU A 64 10.21 -12.31 6.00
C GLU A 64 9.79 -10.95 5.45
N HIS A 65 8.49 -10.69 5.36
CA HIS A 65 7.97 -9.36 5.01
C HIS A 65 8.40 -8.32 6.06
N ILE A 66 8.25 -8.64 7.35
CA ILE A 66 8.64 -7.76 8.44
C ILE A 66 10.15 -7.46 8.38
N GLU A 67 11.01 -8.46 8.25
CA GLU A 67 12.46 -8.26 8.21
C GLU A 67 12.90 -7.45 6.99
N ARG A 68 12.25 -7.66 5.84
CA ARG A 68 12.49 -6.89 4.62
C ARG A 68 12.14 -5.42 4.79
N TYR A 69 10.99 -5.12 5.39
CA TYR A 69 10.48 -3.76 5.45
C TYR A 69 10.96 -2.97 6.66
N ARG A 70 11.16 -3.60 7.84
CA ARG A 70 11.66 -2.91 9.05
C ARG A 70 12.99 -2.20 8.83
N ASN A 71 13.82 -2.68 7.89
CA ASN A 71 15.13 -2.11 7.56
C ASN A 71 15.10 -1.28 6.26
N SER A 72 13.92 -1.10 5.65
CA SER A 72 13.76 -0.39 4.38
C SER A 72 13.63 1.12 4.63
N PRO A 73 14.12 1.99 3.72
CA PRO A 73 13.96 3.44 3.81
C PRO A 73 12.51 3.92 4.00
N VAL A 74 11.53 3.13 3.54
CA VAL A 74 10.10 3.46 3.70
C VAL A 74 9.67 3.53 5.16
N MET A 75 10.33 2.80 6.06
CA MET A 75 10.07 2.81 7.50
C MET A 75 10.77 3.96 8.23
N HIS A 76 11.48 4.84 7.53
CA HIS A 76 12.18 5.97 8.14
C HIS A 76 11.16 6.92 8.83
N PRO A 77 11.49 7.51 10.01
CA PRO A 77 10.57 8.39 10.74
C PRO A 77 10.04 9.59 9.95
N SER A 78 10.81 10.08 8.96
CA SER A 78 10.38 11.18 8.08
C SER A 78 9.31 10.78 7.06
N MET A 79 8.99 9.49 6.94
CA MET A 79 8.00 9.01 5.99
C MET A 79 6.60 9.06 6.60
N PRO A 80 5.60 9.55 5.85
CA PRO A 80 4.20 9.46 6.23
C PRO A 80 3.81 8.02 6.54
N ASP A 81 2.93 7.85 7.53
CA ASP A 81 2.46 6.54 7.94
C ASP A 81 1.69 5.80 6.84
N GLU A 82 0.97 6.54 6.00
CA GLU A 82 0.20 6.00 4.85
C GLU A 82 1.07 5.32 3.80
N TYR A 83 2.36 5.64 3.75
CA TYR A 83 3.32 5.03 2.82
C TYR A 83 4.03 3.82 3.42
N LYS A 84 3.89 3.61 4.74
CA LYS A 84 4.54 2.50 5.44
C LYS A 84 3.71 1.24 5.27
N PRO A 85 4.36 0.08 5.13
CA PRO A 85 3.66 -1.19 5.31
C PRO A 85 3.04 -1.24 6.71
N ALA A 86 1.90 -1.90 6.81
CA ALA A 86 1.17 -2.12 8.04
C ALA A 86 1.08 -3.61 8.33
N ILE A 87 1.26 -3.97 9.60
CA ILE A 87 1.01 -5.33 10.09
C ILE A 87 -0.17 -5.33 11.04
N PHE A 88 -0.84 -6.47 11.12
CA PHE A 88 -2.08 -6.64 11.86
C PHE A 88 -2.04 -7.93 12.66
N ALA A 89 -2.47 -7.84 13.92
CA ALA A 89 -2.68 -8.98 14.80
C ALA A 89 -4.14 -8.99 15.24
N ASN A 90 -4.85 -10.10 15.01
CA ASN A 90 -6.28 -10.23 15.32
C ASN A 90 -7.15 -9.10 14.73
N GLY A 91 -6.80 -8.61 13.54
CA GLY A 91 -7.50 -7.52 12.86
C GLY A 91 -7.18 -6.11 13.36
N VAL A 92 -6.31 -5.97 14.38
CA VAL A 92 -5.86 -4.67 14.90
C VAL A 92 -4.49 -4.34 14.31
N ARG A 93 -4.30 -3.10 13.84
CA ARG A 93 -3.00 -2.63 13.37
C ARG A 93 -2.00 -2.61 14.53
N VAL A 94 -0.83 -3.19 14.32
CA VAL A 94 0.26 -3.20 15.30
C VAL A 94 1.50 -2.53 14.71
N ASP A 95 2.34 -2.01 15.60
CA ASP A 95 3.60 -1.38 15.20
C ASP A 95 4.59 -2.40 14.66
N PHE A 96 5.36 -1.98 13.67
CA PHE A 96 6.51 -2.77 13.21
C PHE A 96 7.52 -2.95 14.33
N PRO A 97 8.17 -4.12 14.43
CA PRO A 97 9.27 -4.29 15.36
C PRO A 97 10.40 -3.31 15.02
N PRO A 98 11.17 -2.87 16.03
CA PRO A 98 12.20 -1.84 15.87
C PRO A 98 13.22 -2.26 14.80
N PRO A 99 13.79 -1.34 14.01
CA PRO A 99 14.79 -1.69 13.01
C PRO A 99 16.02 -2.38 13.62
N THR A 100 16.59 -3.38 12.95
CA THR A 100 17.86 -3.99 13.35
C THR A 100 19.07 -3.25 12.78
N LYS A 101 18.84 -2.32 11.83
CA LYS A 101 19.86 -1.52 11.17
C LYS A 101 19.43 -0.07 11.10
N THR A 102 20.38 0.86 11.13
CA THR A 102 20.08 2.29 10.93
C THR A 102 19.47 2.50 9.56
N ILE A 103 18.19 2.91 9.53
CA ILE A 103 17.46 3.21 8.30
C ILE A 103 17.93 4.58 7.81
N ARG A 104 18.44 4.66 6.59
CA ARG A 104 18.74 5.94 5.95
C ARG A 104 17.45 6.54 5.37
N PRO A 105 17.29 7.87 5.40
CA PRO A 105 16.14 8.51 4.77
C PRO A 105 16.08 8.11 3.28
N PRO A 106 14.88 7.86 2.73
CA PRO A 106 14.74 7.55 1.33
C PRO A 106 15.29 8.71 0.50
N ARG A 107 16.10 8.36 -0.51
CA ARG A 107 16.63 9.31 -1.46
C ARG A 107 15.49 9.76 -2.37
N ILE A 108 14.72 10.75 -1.92
CA ILE A 108 13.77 11.45 -2.78
C ILE A 108 14.63 12.18 -3.80
N ARG A 109 14.76 11.60 -5.01
CA ARG A 109 15.34 12.34 -6.13
C ARG A 109 14.34 13.44 -6.41
N HIS A 110 14.62 14.65 -5.93
CA HIS A 110 14.00 15.83 -6.48
C HIS A 110 14.15 15.72 -8.00
N ALA A 111 13.05 15.43 -8.70
CA ALA A 111 13.03 15.54 -10.14
C ALA A 111 13.56 16.94 -10.44
N LYS A 112 14.57 17.04 -11.32
CA LYS A 112 14.88 18.33 -11.93
C LYS A 112 13.54 18.90 -12.42
N PRO A 113 13.22 20.18 -12.17
CA PRO A 113 12.01 20.77 -12.72
C PRO A 113 12.10 20.61 -14.24
N ASP A 114 11.31 19.70 -14.79
CA ASP A 114 11.07 19.67 -16.22
C ASP A 114 10.18 20.87 -16.49
N THR A 115 10.79 21.94 -17.00
CA THR A 115 10.09 23.13 -17.45
C THR A 115 9.25 22.78 -18.67
N LYS A 116 8.10 22.16 -18.45
CA LYS A 116 6.91 22.31 -19.29
C LYS A 116 5.67 22.32 -18.41
N ALA A 117 5.32 23.55 -18.01
CA ALA A 117 3.99 23.86 -17.54
C ALA A 117 2.97 23.47 -18.62
N VAL A 118 2.13 22.49 -18.33
CA VAL A 118 0.76 22.45 -18.84
C VAL A 118 -0.15 22.17 -17.66
N ASP A 119 -1.05 23.12 -17.48
CA ASP A 119 -2.11 23.24 -16.48
C ASP A 119 -2.77 21.89 -16.13
N ALA A 120 -2.59 21.43 -14.88
CA ALA A 120 -3.36 20.33 -14.32
C ALA A 120 -3.72 20.69 -12.88
N ALA A 121 -5.02 20.94 -12.68
CA ALA A 121 -5.65 21.26 -11.41
C ALA A 121 -5.27 20.26 -10.30
N PRO A 122 -5.22 20.71 -9.02
CA PRO A 122 -4.79 19.85 -7.92
C PRO A 122 -5.74 18.66 -7.73
N PRO A 123 -5.23 17.45 -7.46
CA PRO A 123 -6.10 16.31 -7.17
C PRO A 123 -6.79 16.55 -5.82
N ALA A 124 -8.12 16.58 -5.85
CA ALA A 124 -8.95 16.66 -4.67
C ALA A 124 -8.68 15.44 -3.78
N VAL A 125 -8.25 15.69 -2.55
CA VAL A 125 -8.14 14.69 -1.50
C VAL A 125 -9.55 14.19 -1.20
N LEU A 126 -9.91 13.01 -1.72
CA LEU A 126 -11.21 12.40 -1.48
C LEU A 126 -11.19 11.76 -0.09
N ALA A 127 -11.49 12.56 0.93
CA ALA A 127 -11.89 12.06 2.24
C ALA A 127 -13.17 11.25 2.06
N ALA A 128 -13.05 9.92 2.01
CA ALA A 128 -14.18 9.01 2.04
C ALA A 128 -14.84 9.07 3.42
N ALA A 129 -15.81 9.98 3.57
CA ALA A 129 -16.78 9.93 4.65
C ALA A 129 -17.64 8.66 4.45
N LEU A 130 -17.51 7.72 5.39
CA LEU A 130 -18.42 6.58 5.54
C LEU A 130 -19.85 7.10 5.83
N PRO A 131 -20.90 6.62 5.15
CA PRO A 131 -22.26 6.95 5.54
C PRO A 131 -22.67 6.21 6.83
N PRO A 132 -23.49 6.81 7.70
CA PRO A 132 -23.98 6.14 8.90
C PRO A 132 -25.01 5.06 8.51
N MET A 133 -24.77 3.82 8.94
CA MET A 133 -25.78 2.77 8.89
C MET A 133 -26.98 3.16 9.76
N MET A 134 -28.13 3.43 9.13
CA MET A 134 -29.41 3.43 9.83
C MET A 134 -29.78 1.99 10.19
N MET A 135 -29.92 1.72 11.49
CA MET A 135 -30.61 0.54 12.00
C MET A 135 -32.09 0.88 12.14
N HIS A 136 -32.97 0.03 11.59
CA HIS A 136 -34.39 0.02 11.90
C HIS A 136 -34.64 -0.77 13.19
#